data_AF-R7Z0G3-F1
#
_entry.id   AF-R7Z0G3-F1
#
_cell.length_a   1.000
_cell.length_b   1.000
_cell.length_c   1.000
_cell.angle_alpha   90.00
_cell.angle_beta   90.00
_cell.angle_gamma   90.00
#
_symmetry.space_group_name_H-M   'P 1'
#
loop_
_entity.id
_entity.type
_entity.pdbx_description
1 polymer ?
#
loop_
_entity_poly.entity_id
_entity_poly.type
_entity_poly.pdbx_seq_one_letter_code
_entity_poly.pdbx_strand_id
1 'polypeptide(L)'
;MENFITGYPGHEHEHRAAMASVLGPQKAQFFFDRFLHHFFTESDAEFFASLGLNCIRVPFNYRHFLDDQQPGVIKQSGFDLLDRIVGICGKYNLYVILDLHAVPGGQNQDWHSDSGLSRALFWDFRVFQDQVVDLWVEIANHYAGNPVIAGYNPLNEPADPEHVRLIAWYERAEKAIRAVDADHILFIDGNTYAMDFSHFNTVLPNTVYACHDYAMLGFPIPGQAPYSGTQEQKAKLRRQFERKVKFMREKGVPIWNGEFGPVYADPRADKDAEVTDRSRLGVLEEQLKIYADSDVSWSIWLYKDIGYQGMVYLDPESAYMKLTAPFVAKKQKLGLDFWGCMDKEGVKDVYGPFIQGLKAMVPEHLLDKKYPKIWTFDRQVERVVRECLLSEYMGWEFAELFKGKTEEELEELARSFRFEACVKRTGLNDVLREDAEASEERVMNRG
;
A
#
# COMPACT_ATOMS: atom_id res chain seq x y z
N MET A 1 -3.19 6.41 -4.78
CA MET A 1 -2.95 7.25 -3.58
C MET A 1 -3.64 6.60 -2.40
N GLU A 2 -3.11 6.75 -1.19
CA GLU A 2 -3.76 6.25 0.01
C GLU A 2 -4.02 7.34 1.04
N ASN A 3 -5.08 7.14 1.80
CA ASN A 3 -5.70 8.19 2.62
C ASN A 3 -4.78 8.68 3.75
N PHE A 4 -3.92 7.83 4.32
CA PHE A 4 -2.97 8.21 5.36
C PHE A 4 -1.67 8.79 4.78
N ILE A 5 -1.38 8.55 3.50
CA ILE A 5 -0.20 9.10 2.82
C ILE A 5 -0.35 10.60 2.58
N THR A 6 -1.57 11.05 2.27
CA THR A 6 -1.85 12.45 1.89
C THR A 6 -2.89 13.14 2.79
N GLY A 7 -3.51 12.42 3.73
CA GLY A 7 -4.36 13.00 4.77
C GLY A 7 -5.86 13.10 4.44
N TYR A 8 -6.28 12.88 3.18
CA TYR A 8 -7.70 12.80 2.83
C TYR A 8 -8.38 11.58 3.51
N PRO A 9 -9.70 11.54 3.71
CA PRO A 9 -10.43 10.36 4.20
C PRO A 9 -11.03 9.53 3.06
N GLY A 10 -11.29 8.24 3.30
CA GLY A 10 -11.98 7.38 2.31
C GLY A 10 -11.07 6.94 1.16
N HIS A 11 -11.58 7.00 -0.06
CA HIS A 11 -10.96 6.40 -1.26
C HIS A 11 -10.40 7.45 -2.23
N GLU A 12 -9.45 7.05 -3.07
CA GLU A 12 -8.79 7.96 -4.01
C GLU A 12 -9.78 8.54 -5.04
N HIS A 13 -10.67 7.72 -5.60
CA HIS A 13 -11.63 8.19 -6.61
C HIS A 13 -12.62 9.21 -6.03
N GLU A 14 -13.10 9.01 -4.80
CA GLU A 14 -13.93 9.97 -4.05
C GLU A 14 -13.16 11.27 -3.80
N HIS A 15 -11.90 11.16 -3.36
CA HIS A 15 -11.05 12.32 -3.13
C HIS A 15 -10.83 13.15 -4.42
N ARG A 16 -10.51 12.48 -5.54
CA ARG A 16 -10.35 13.13 -6.85
C ARG A 16 -11.64 13.82 -7.29
N ALA A 17 -12.79 13.16 -7.12
CA ALA A 17 -14.10 13.72 -7.46
C ALA A 17 -14.45 14.93 -6.59
N ALA A 18 -14.24 14.86 -5.28
CA ALA A 18 -14.48 15.96 -4.35
C ALA A 18 -13.59 17.18 -4.68
N MET A 19 -12.30 16.95 -4.96
CA MET A 19 -11.37 17.99 -5.40
C MET A 19 -11.82 18.64 -6.70
N ALA A 20 -12.23 17.85 -7.71
CA ALA A 20 -12.76 18.38 -8.96
C ALA A 20 -14.05 19.20 -8.77
N SER A 21 -14.93 18.79 -7.86
CA SER A 21 -16.15 19.53 -7.52
C SER A 21 -15.86 20.87 -6.86
N VAL A 22 -14.81 20.98 -6.04
CA VAL A 22 -14.47 22.20 -5.29
C VAL A 22 -13.60 23.16 -6.09
N LEU A 23 -12.58 22.65 -6.78
CA LEU A 23 -11.60 23.43 -7.54
C LEU A 23 -12.05 23.73 -8.98
N GLY A 24 -12.96 22.92 -9.52
CA GLY A 24 -13.17 22.78 -10.95
C GLY A 24 -12.21 21.75 -11.57
N PRO A 25 -12.61 21.08 -12.66
CA PRO A 25 -11.89 19.94 -13.21
C PRO A 25 -10.47 20.29 -13.69
N GLN A 26 -10.24 21.47 -14.28
CA GLN A 26 -8.90 21.83 -14.77
C GLN A 26 -7.90 22.01 -13.62
N LYS A 27 -8.28 22.73 -12.55
CA LYS A 27 -7.40 22.97 -11.40
C LYS A 27 -7.16 21.71 -10.58
N ALA A 28 -8.16 20.85 -10.44
CA ALA A 28 -7.98 19.56 -9.78
C ALA A 28 -6.99 18.67 -10.56
N GLN A 29 -7.14 18.59 -11.89
CA GLN A 29 -6.22 17.87 -12.76
C GLN A 29 -4.80 18.44 -12.64
N PHE A 30 -4.65 19.77 -12.75
CA PHE A 30 -3.38 20.46 -12.55
C PHE A 30 -2.74 20.06 -11.21
N PHE A 31 -3.47 20.17 -10.09
CA PHE A 31 -2.93 19.82 -8.79
C PHE A 31 -2.43 18.38 -8.73
N PHE A 32 -3.21 17.41 -9.22
CA PHE A 32 -2.80 16.00 -9.18
C PHE A 32 -1.62 15.70 -10.10
N ASP A 33 -1.54 16.32 -11.29
CA ASP A 33 -0.39 16.15 -12.19
C ASP A 33 0.89 16.70 -11.56
N ARG A 34 0.81 17.88 -10.93
CA ARG A 34 1.94 18.48 -10.22
C ARG A 34 2.31 17.69 -8.97
N PHE A 35 1.33 17.19 -8.22
CA PHE A 35 1.54 16.31 -7.08
C PHE A 35 2.29 15.04 -7.50
N LEU A 36 1.79 14.30 -8.51
CA LEU A 36 2.42 13.06 -8.98
C LEU A 36 3.83 13.30 -9.54
N HIS A 37 4.06 14.45 -10.17
CA HIS A 37 5.38 14.87 -10.64
C HIS A 37 6.36 15.09 -9.47
N HIS A 38 5.99 15.90 -8.47
CA HIS A 38 6.85 16.21 -7.32
C HIS A 38 7.00 15.04 -6.35
N PHE A 39 6.06 14.08 -6.35
CA PHE A 39 6.12 12.92 -5.47
C PHE A 39 7.32 12.02 -5.76
N PHE A 40 7.74 11.92 -7.03
CA PHE A 40 8.91 11.13 -7.42
C PHE A 40 9.65 11.72 -8.63
N THR A 41 10.91 12.06 -8.41
CA THR A 41 11.85 12.72 -9.31
C THR A 41 13.22 12.04 -9.26
N GLU A 42 14.22 12.58 -9.97
CA GLU A 42 15.58 12.03 -9.97
C GLU A 42 16.22 12.03 -8.58
N SER A 43 16.02 13.08 -7.77
CA SER A 43 16.53 13.15 -6.39
C SER A 43 16.01 12.03 -5.50
N ASP A 44 14.77 11.58 -5.74
CA ASP A 44 14.17 10.48 -5.01
C ASP A 44 14.86 9.15 -5.36
N ALA A 45 15.09 8.88 -6.65
CA ALA A 45 15.82 7.71 -7.11
C ALA A 45 17.30 7.70 -6.68
N GLU A 46 17.97 8.85 -6.74
CA GLU A 46 19.33 9.01 -6.22
C GLU A 46 19.39 8.64 -4.73
N PHE A 47 18.38 9.05 -3.96
CA PHE A 47 18.30 8.70 -2.54
C PHE A 47 18.16 7.20 -2.32
N PHE A 48 17.30 6.51 -3.06
CA PHE A 48 17.20 5.04 -3.00
C PHE A 48 18.55 4.37 -3.27
N ALA A 49 19.22 4.75 -4.36
CA ALA A 49 20.53 4.21 -4.72
C ALA A 49 21.59 4.52 -3.65
N SER A 50 21.55 5.71 -3.03
CA SER A 50 22.48 6.09 -1.96
C SER A 50 22.36 5.25 -0.68
N LEU A 51 21.23 4.56 -0.50
CA LEU A 51 21.01 3.63 0.61
C LEU A 51 21.41 2.19 0.25
N GLY A 52 21.89 1.92 -0.96
CA GLY A 52 22.18 0.56 -1.44
C GLY A 52 20.92 -0.23 -1.86
N LEU A 53 19.77 0.43 -1.95
CA LEU A 53 18.54 -0.20 -2.42
C LEU A 53 18.59 -0.32 -3.95
N ASN A 54 18.04 -1.41 -4.50
CA ASN A 54 18.19 -1.76 -5.91
C ASN A 54 16.87 -2.00 -6.66
N CYS A 55 15.73 -1.89 -6.00
CA CYS A 55 14.42 -2.14 -6.59
C CYS A 55 13.35 -1.24 -5.97
N ILE A 56 12.44 -0.71 -6.81
CA ILE A 56 11.27 0.06 -6.41
C ILE A 56 10.02 -0.67 -6.90
N ARG A 57 9.12 -1.03 -5.97
CA ARG A 57 7.76 -1.49 -6.29
C ARG A 57 6.87 -0.27 -6.49
N VAL A 58 6.29 -0.12 -7.68
CA VAL A 58 5.48 1.05 -8.07
C VAL A 58 4.01 0.64 -8.12
N PRO A 59 3.22 0.90 -7.07
CA PRO A 59 1.79 0.67 -7.08
C PRO A 59 1.08 1.69 -7.97
N PHE A 60 0.16 1.23 -8.81
CA PHE A 60 -0.67 2.10 -9.65
C PHE A 60 -2.13 1.63 -9.71
N ASN A 61 -3.01 2.61 -9.93
CA ASN A 61 -4.45 2.39 -10.04
C ASN A 61 -4.85 2.18 -11.51
N TYR A 62 -5.70 1.19 -11.80
CA TYR A 62 -6.18 0.92 -13.17
C TYR A 62 -6.80 2.17 -13.83
N ARG A 63 -7.36 3.11 -13.06
CA ARG A 63 -7.95 4.36 -13.55
C ARG A 63 -6.96 5.31 -14.21
N HIS A 64 -5.65 5.08 -14.13
CA HIS A 64 -4.68 5.79 -14.98
C HIS A 64 -4.72 5.34 -16.43
N PHE A 65 -5.18 4.12 -16.69
CA PHE A 65 -5.20 3.47 -18.00
C PHE A 65 -6.61 3.32 -18.56
N LEU A 66 -7.58 2.96 -17.72
CA LEU A 66 -8.95 2.73 -18.15
C LEU A 66 -9.88 3.84 -17.65
N ASP A 67 -10.95 4.06 -18.40
CA ASP A 67 -12.12 4.82 -17.99
C ASP A 67 -13.29 3.85 -17.83
N ASP A 68 -13.92 3.82 -16.65
CA ASP A 68 -15.05 2.92 -16.39
C ASP A 68 -16.23 3.18 -17.34
N GLN A 69 -16.34 4.40 -17.91
CA GLN A 69 -17.36 4.75 -18.91
C GLN A 69 -16.95 4.39 -20.34
N GLN A 70 -15.67 4.12 -20.59
CA GLN A 70 -15.11 3.73 -21.89
C GLN A 70 -14.07 2.60 -21.72
N PRO A 71 -14.46 1.44 -21.17
CA PRO A 71 -13.51 0.43 -20.72
C PRO A 71 -12.69 -0.24 -21.84
N GLY A 72 -13.09 -0.06 -23.10
CA GLY A 72 -12.35 -0.55 -24.27
C GLY A 72 -11.27 0.39 -24.77
N VAL A 73 -11.07 1.56 -24.15
CA VAL A 73 -10.05 2.53 -24.54
C VAL A 73 -8.97 2.61 -23.47
N ILE A 74 -7.73 2.33 -23.89
CA ILE A 74 -6.55 2.46 -23.04
C ILE A 74 -5.96 3.85 -23.21
N LYS A 75 -5.70 4.51 -22.09
CA LYS A 75 -5.18 5.87 -22.03
C LYS A 75 -3.65 5.87 -22.04
N GLN A 76 -3.07 6.57 -23.00
CA GLN A 76 -1.63 6.79 -23.10
C GLN A 76 -1.05 7.46 -21.84
N SER A 77 -1.83 8.31 -21.16
CA SER A 77 -1.41 9.02 -19.95
C SER A 77 -0.94 8.10 -18.81
N GLY A 78 -1.46 6.87 -18.73
CA GLY A 78 -1.00 5.89 -17.74
C GLY A 78 0.44 5.44 -18.02
N PHE A 79 0.75 5.17 -19.29
CA PHE A 79 2.10 4.82 -19.74
C PHE A 79 3.07 5.97 -19.56
N ASP A 80 2.68 7.20 -19.90
CA ASP A 80 3.56 8.37 -19.76
C ASP A 80 4.03 8.58 -18.31
N LEU A 81 3.16 8.30 -17.33
CA LEU A 81 3.50 8.35 -15.90
C LEU A 81 4.50 7.27 -15.52
N LEU A 82 4.27 6.02 -15.94
CA LEU A 82 5.15 4.89 -15.65
C LEU A 82 6.50 5.01 -16.38
N ASP A 83 6.50 5.37 -17.65
CA ASP A 83 7.70 5.56 -18.47
C ASP A 83 8.65 6.58 -17.88
N ARG A 84 8.10 7.66 -17.31
CA ARG A 84 8.90 8.64 -16.57
C ARG A 84 9.59 8.01 -15.36
N ILE A 85 8.87 7.20 -14.56
CA ILE A 85 9.44 6.54 -13.37
C ILE A 85 10.49 5.53 -13.79
N VAL A 86 10.19 4.68 -14.78
CA VAL A 86 11.10 3.67 -15.34
C VAL A 86 12.36 4.34 -15.91
N GLY A 87 12.20 5.42 -16.67
CA GLY A 87 13.32 6.18 -17.23
C GLY A 87 14.20 6.84 -16.16
N ILE A 88 13.62 7.31 -15.05
CA ILE A 88 14.38 7.80 -13.89
C ILE A 88 15.13 6.64 -13.24
N CYS A 89 14.46 5.54 -12.88
CA CYS A 89 15.05 4.40 -12.19
C CYS A 89 16.21 3.78 -12.97
N GLY A 90 16.09 3.67 -14.29
CA GLY A 90 17.15 3.14 -15.16
C GLY A 90 18.45 3.95 -15.12
N LYS A 91 18.40 5.27 -14.88
CA LYS A 91 19.62 6.11 -14.74
C LYS A 91 20.40 5.81 -13.46
N TYR A 92 19.73 5.25 -12.45
CA TYR A 92 20.29 4.98 -11.12
C TYR A 92 20.45 3.48 -10.85
N ASN A 93 20.35 2.63 -11.88
CA ASN A 93 20.41 1.17 -11.77
C ASN A 93 19.39 0.58 -10.77
N LEU A 94 18.20 1.18 -10.72
CA LEU A 94 17.09 0.69 -9.91
C LEU A 94 16.13 -0.12 -10.79
N TYR A 95 15.84 -1.35 -10.38
CA TYR A 95 14.78 -2.13 -10.98
C TYR A 95 13.40 -1.60 -10.58
N VAL A 96 12.41 -1.83 -11.43
CA VAL A 96 11.01 -1.49 -11.18
C VAL A 96 10.15 -2.74 -11.21
N ILE A 97 9.33 -2.93 -10.17
CA ILE A 97 8.21 -3.87 -10.17
C ILE A 97 6.94 -3.07 -10.37
N LEU A 98 6.19 -3.34 -11.43
CA LEU A 98 4.91 -2.69 -11.70
C LEU A 98 3.81 -3.43 -10.95
N ASP A 99 3.16 -2.75 -9.99
CA ASP A 99 2.12 -3.33 -9.15
C ASP A 99 0.74 -2.73 -9.44
N LEU A 100 -0.18 -3.56 -9.95
CA LEU A 100 -1.56 -3.12 -10.15
C LEU A 100 -2.32 -3.20 -8.82
N HIS A 101 -2.44 -2.04 -8.19
CA HIS A 101 -2.83 -1.90 -6.79
C HIS A 101 -4.34 -1.78 -6.58
N ALA A 102 -5.05 -1.28 -7.59
CA ALA A 102 -6.51 -1.17 -7.60
C ALA A 102 -7.05 -1.59 -8.96
N VAL A 103 -8.18 -2.30 -8.98
CA VAL A 103 -8.83 -2.85 -10.18
C VAL A 103 -10.34 -2.56 -10.21
N PRO A 104 -11.01 -2.66 -11.37
CA PRO A 104 -12.45 -2.49 -11.45
C PRO A 104 -13.20 -3.37 -10.42
N GLY A 105 -14.06 -2.72 -9.63
CA GLY A 105 -14.86 -3.38 -8.59
C GLY A 105 -14.10 -3.77 -7.30
N GLY A 106 -12.79 -3.55 -7.21
CA GLY A 106 -11.96 -3.88 -6.05
C GLY A 106 -11.71 -5.38 -5.87
N GLN A 107 -10.44 -5.77 -5.79
CA GLN A 107 -9.98 -7.14 -5.57
C GLN A 107 -10.00 -7.56 -4.10
N ASN A 108 -10.11 -6.60 -3.20
CA ASN A 108 -10.32 -6.80 -1.77
C ASN A 108 -11.36 -5.80 -1.27
N GLN A 109 -11.56 -5.74 0.04
CA GLN A 109 -12.62 -4.91 0.60
C GLN A 109 -12.11 -3.54 1.03
N ASP A 110 -10.81 -3.34 1.22
CA ASP A 110 -10.21 -2.16 1.88
C ASP A 110 -9.99 -0.96 0.94
N TRP A 111 -9.68 0.19 1.55
CA TRP A 111 -9.66 1.50 0.89
C TRP A 111 -8.66 1.57 -0.28
N HIS A 112 -7.55 0.85 -0.16
CA HIS A 112 -6.45 0.86 -1.13
C HIS A 112 -6.81 0.12 -2.42
N SER A 113 -7.88 -0.70 -2.44
CA SER A 113 -8.49 -1.22 -3.68
C SER A 113 -9.34 -0.18 -4.44
N ASP A 114 -9.55 1.00 -3.84
CA ASP A 114 -10.22 2.16 -4.41
C ASP A 114 -11.62 1.88 -5.01
N SER A 115 -12.37 0.96 -4.41
CA SER A 115 -13.72 0.60 -4.89
C SER A 115 -14.83 1.47 -4.31
N GLY A 116 -14.63 2.11 -3.16
CA GLY A 116 -15.69 2.80 -2.40
C GLY A 116 -16.65 1.85 -1.68
N LEU A 117 -16.40 0.53 -1.78
CA LEU A 117 -17.32 -0.50 -1.34
C LEU A 117 -16.67 -1.40 -0.29
N SER A 118 -17.48 -1.85 0.66
CA SER A 118 -17.05 -2.84 1.67
C SER A 118 -17.01 -4.29 1.15
N ARG A 119 -17.06 -4.49 -0.18
CA ARG A 119 -17.10 -5.79 -0.87
C ARG A 119 -16.21 -5.76 -2.12
N ALA A 120 -15.51 -6.86 -2.36
CA ALA A 120 -14.68 -7.07 -3.54
C ALA A 120 -15.53 -7.58 -4.72
N LEU A 121 -16.00 -6.70 -5.60
CA LEU A 121 -16.84 -7.07 -6.74
C LEU A 121 -16.05 -7.71 -7.89
N PHE A 122 -14.72 -7.53 -7.93
CA PHE A 122 -13.84 -8.12 -8.94
C PHE A 122 -14.05 -9.64 -9.10
N TRP A 123 -14.34 -10.34 -7.99
CA TRP A 123 -14.53 -11.79 -7.99
C TRP A 123 -15.89 -12.25 -8.51
N ASP A 124 -16.87 -11.36 -8.52
CA ASP A 124 -18.26 -11.69 -8.87
C ASP A 124 -18.57 -11.38 -10.34
N PHE A 125 -17.81 -10.47 -10.96
CA PHE A 125 -18.04 -10.02 -12.33
C PHE A 125 -16.86 -10.36 -13.23
N ARG A 126 -17.08 -11.32 -14.13
CA ARG A 126 -16.07 -11.76 -15.12
C ARG A 126 -15.55 -10.61 -16.00
N VAL A 127 -16.40 -9.63 -16.32
CA VAL A 127 -16.00 -8.47 -17.11
C VAL A 127 -14.89 -7.64 -16.45
N PHE A 128 -14.89 -7.50 -15.12
CA PHE A 128 -13.81 -6.80 -14.41
C PHE A 128 -12.49 -7.57 -14.48
N GLN A 129 -12.57 -8.90 -14.39
CA GLN A 129 -11.39 -9.76 -14.52
C GLN A 129 -10.79 -9.72 -15.92
N ASP A 130 -11.64 -9.73 -16.94
CA ASP A 130 -11.20 -9.72 -18.34
C ASP A 130 -10.57 -8.36 -18.70
N GLN A 131 -11.16 -7.23 -18.25
CA GLN A 131 -10.57 -5.90 -18.39
C GLN A 131 -9.15 -5.81 -17.82
N VAL A 132 -8.91 -6.43 -16.66
CA VAL A 132 -7.56 -6.42 -16.05
C VAL A 132 -6.59 -7.31 -16.80
N VAL A 133 -7.03 -8.45 -17.33
CA VAL A 133 -6.18 -9.29 -18.19
C VAL A 133 -5.80 -8.55 -19.47
N ASP A 134 -6.76 -7.88 -20.11
CA ASP A 134 -6.53 -7.09 -21.32
C ASP A 134 -5.57 -5.92 -21.04
N LEU A 135 -5.77 -5.21 -19.92
CA LEU A 135 -4.84 -4.16 -19.48
C LEU A 135 -3.42 -4.70 -19.29
N TRP A 136 -3.26 -5.86 -18.65
CA TRP A 136 -1.94 -6.47 -18.44
C TRP A 136 -1.26 -6.90 -19.73
N VAL A 137 -2.01 -7.38 -20.73
CA VAL A 137 -1.45 -7.67 -22.06
C VAL A 137 -0.86 -6.40 -22.68
N GLU A 138 -1.52 -5.26 -22.51
CA GLU A 138 -1.09 -3.99 -23.09
C GLU A 138 0.11 -3.39 -22.33
N ILE A 139 0.13 -3.51 -20.99
CA ILE A 139 1.29 -3.17 -20.16
C ILE A 139 2.50 -4.05 -20.51
N ALA A 140 2.30 -5.37 -20.62
CA ALA A 140 3.36 -6.30 -20.95
C ALA A 140 3.92 -6.07 -22.36
N ASN A 141 3.06 -5.85 -23.37
CA ASN A 141 3.48 -5.47 -24.72
C ASN A 141 4.36 -4.21 -24.73
N HIS A 142 3.99 -3.19 -23.96
CA HIS A 142 4.73 -1.91 -23.92
C HIS A 142 6.11 -2.06 -23.25
N TYR A 143 6.22 -2.88 -22.22
CA TYR A 143 7.46 -3.06 -21.46
C TYR A 143 8.29 -4.29 -21.86
N ALA A 144 7.83 -5.10 -22.81
CA ALA A 144 8.53 -6.31 -23.25
C ALA A 144 10.00 -6.02 -23.60
N GLY A 145 10.91 -6.79 -22.99
CA GLY A 145 12.35 -6.66 -23.18
C GLY A 145 13.00 -5.42 -22.54
N ASN A 146 12.29 -4.61 -21.76
CA ASN A 146 12.87 -3.49 -21.03
C ASN A 146 13.60 -3.97 -19.75
N PRO A 147 14.94 -3.91 -19.69
CA PRO A 147 15.71 -4.50 -18.59
C PRO A 147 15.55 -3.77 -17.24
N VAL A 148 14.97 -2.57 -17.23
CA VAL A 148 14.69 -1.84 -15.97
C VAL A 148 13.51 -2.49 -15.23
N ILE A 149 12.60 -3.16 -15.94
CA ILE A 149 11.49 -3.85 -15.32
C ILE A 149 12.00 -5.18 -14.75
N ALA A 150 11.93 -5.36 -13.43
CA ALA A 150 12.17 -6.66 -12.82
C ALA A 150 10.99 -7.61 -13.06
N GLY A 151 9.78 -7.06 -13.07
CA GLY A 151 8.59 -7.84 -13.36
C GLY A 151 7.28 -7.12 -13.05
N TYR A 152 6.21 -7.91 -13.10
CA TYR A 152 4.84 -7.48 -12.93
C TYR A 152 4.24 -8.12 -11.68
N ASN A 153 3.59 -7.34 -10.84
CA ASN A 153 2.76 -7.82 -9.75
C ASN A 153 1.29 -7.64 -10.17
N PRO A 154 0.63 -8.70 -10.72
CA PRO A 154 -0.60 -8.53 -11.47
C PRO A 154 -1.80 -8.03 -10.67
N LEU A 155 -1.78 -8.27 -9.35
CA LEU A 155 -2.89 -7.96 -8.49
C LEU A 155 -2.40 -7.87 -7.03
N ASN A 156 -2.44 -6.67 -6.47
CA ASN A 156 -2.12 -6.43 -5.07
C ASN A 156 -3.17 -7.00 -4.12
N GLU A 157 -2.75 -7.69 -3.07
CA GLU A 157 -3.56 -8.06 -1.91
C GLU A 157 -4.98 -8.57 -2.25
N PRO A 158 -5.13 -9.59 -3.11
CA PRO A 158 -6.44 -10.15 -3.41
C PRO A 158 -7.08 -10.75 -2.14
N ALA A 159 -8.39 -10.63 -2.04
CA ALA A 159 -9.16 -11.21 -0.93
C ALA A 159 -10.45 -11.86 -1.48
N ASP A 160 -10.29 -12.99 -2.16
CA ASP A 160 -11.37 -13.84 -2.67
C ASP A 160 -11.95 -14.72 -1.54
N PRO A 161 -13.24 -14.53 -1.15
CA PRO A 161 -13.89 -15.36 -0.15
C PRO A 161 -13.96 -16.86 -0.48
N GLU A 162 -13.88 -17.23 -1.76
CA GLU A 162 -13.96 -18.62 -2.21
C GLU A 162 -12.57 -19.28 -2.35
N HIS A 163 -11.49 -18.51 -2.21
CA HIS A 163 -10.07 -18.91 -2.35
C HIS A 163 -9.64 -19.53 -3.70
N VAL A 164 -10.57 -19.95 -4.55
CA VAL A 164 -10.29 -20.66 -5.81
C VAL A 164 -10.35 -19.76 -7.05
N ARG A 165 -11.10 -18.65 -7.00
CA ARG A 165 -11.25 -17.76 -8.17
C ARG A 165 -9.97 -16.99 -8.45
N LEU A 166 -9.23 -16.64 -7.40
CA LEU A 166 -7.90 -16.03 -7.50
C LEU A 166 -6.94 -16.88 -8.35
N ILE A 167 -6.81 -18.17 -8.01
CA ILE A 167 -5.90 -19.09 -8.71
C ILE A 167 -6.31 -19.25 -10.17
N ALA A 168 -7.61 -19.48 -10.41
CA ALA A 168 -8.13 -19.58 -11.77
C ALA A 168 -7.93 -18.28 -12.57
N TRP A 169 -7.96 -17.11 -11.93
CA TRP A 169 -7.67 -15.84 -12.57
C TRP A 169 -6.18 -15.69 -12.91
N TYR A 170 -5.27 -16.00 -11.97
CA TYR A 170 -3.83 -15.97 -12.22
C TYR A 170 -3.41 -16.89 -13.37
N GLU A 171 -3.98 -18.09 -13.49
CA GLU A 171 -3.71 -18.99 -14.63
C GLU A 171 -4.12 -18.42 -15.99
N ARG A 172 -5.13 -17.53 -16.03
CA ARG A 172 -5.53 -16.83 -17.26
C ARG A 172 -4.63 -15.63 -17.53
N ALA A 173 -4.37 -14.83 -16.51
CA ALA A 173 -3.53 -13.64 -16.60
C ALA A 173 -2.10 -14.02 -17.01
N GLU A 174 -1.53 -15.07 -16.40
CA GLU A 174 -0.19 -15.57 -16.74
C GLU A 174 -0.09 -15.95 -18.22
N LYS A 175 -1.00 -16.80 -18.74
CA LYS A 175 -1.00 -17.20 -20.15
C LYS A 175 -1.11 -16.01 -21.10
N ALA A 176 -1.96 -15.03 -20.76
CA ALA A 176 -2.19 -13.85 -21.59
C ALA A 176 -0.95 -12.94 -21.62
N ILE A 177 -0.37 -12.64 -20.45
CA ILE A 177 0.87 -11.85 -20.34
C ILE A 177 2.01 -12.56 -21.06
N ARG A 178 2.19 -13.86 -20.82
CA ARG A 178 3.28 -14.66 -21.41
C ARG A 178 3.20 -14.80 -22.92
N ALA A 179 2.01 -14.64 -23.51
CA ALA A 179 1.84 -14.65 -24.96
C ALA A 179 2.50 -13.43 -25.64
N VAL A 180 2.72 -12.34 -24.89
CA VAL A 180 3.33 -11.10 -25.39
C VAL A 180 4.66 -10.77 -24.72
N ASP A 181 4.89 -11.28 -23.51
CA ASP A 181 6.12 -11.11 -22.76
C ASP A 181 6.46 -12.37 -21.94
N ALA A 182 7.36 -13.18 -22.48
CA ALA A 182 7.76 -14.45 -21.90
C ALA A 182 8.74 -14.30 -20.70
N ASP A 183 9.44 -13.17 -20.58
CA ASP A 183 10.69 -13.07 -19.84
C ASP A 183 10.56 -12.36 -18.48
N HIS A 184 9.73 -11.32 -18.36
CA HIS A 184 9.60 -10.58 -17.10
C HIS A 184 8.99 -11.41 -15.97
N ILE A 185 9.48 -11.31 -14.74
CA ILE A 185 8.99 -12.13 -13.62
C ILE A 185 7.54 -11.77 -13.29
N LEU A 186 6.70 -12.75 -12.94
CA LEU A 186 5.42 -12.47 -12.28
C LEU A 186 5.60 -12.55 -10.75
N PHE A 187 5.23 -11.49 -10.05
CA PHE A 187 5.16 -11.43 -8.60
C PHE A 187 3.70 -11.71 -8.20
N ILE A 188 3.42 -12.87 -7.62
CA ILE A 188 2.05 -13.34 -7.37
C ILE A 188 1.71 -13.25 -5.88
N ASP A 189 0.78 -12.37 -5.55
CA ASP A 189 0.28 -12.21 -4.19
C ASP A 189 -0.58 -13.40 -3.74
N GLY A 190 -0.51 -13.68 -2.45
CA GLY A 190 -1.40 -14.65 -1.80
C GLY A 190 -2.81 -14.10 -1.63
N ASN A 191 -3.77 -14.98 -1.35
CA ASN A 191 -5.10 -14.55 -0.96
C ASN A 191 -5.10 -13.91 0.44
N THR A 192 -6.23 -13.35 0.85
CA THR A 192 -6.42 -12.69 2.15
C THR A 192 -5.32 -11.65 2.40
N TYR A 193 -5.22 -10.66 1.50
CA TYR A 193 -4.24 -9.57 1.61
C TYR A 193 -2.79 -10.09 1.64
N ALA A 194 -2.45 -10.95 0.67
CA ALA A 194 -1.11 -11.55 0.53
C ALA A 194 -0.63 -12.38 1.75
N MET A 195 -1.54 -12.84 2.62
CA MET A 195 -1.20 -13.61 3.82
C MET A 195 -1.51 -15.11 3.72
N ASP A 196 -2.27 -15.54 2.72
CA ASP A 196 -2.77 -16.92 2.63
C ASP A 196 -2.50 -17.57 1.27
N PHE A 197 -1.62 -18.58 1.27
CA PHE A 197 -1.32 -19.43 0.13
C PHE A 197 -1.86 -20.87 0.28
N SER A 198 -2.69 -21.14 1.29
CA SER A 198 -3.13 -22.50 1.66
C SER A 198 -3.88 -23.26 0.55
N HIS A 199 -4.43 -22.55 -0.42
CA HIS A 199 -5.18 -23.14 -1.54
C HIS A 199 -4.35 -23.22 -2.83
N PHE A 200 -3.14 -22.64 -2.85
CA PHE A 200 -2.23 -22.73 -3.98
C PHE A 200 -1.63 -24.14 -4.03
N ASN A 201 -1.78 -24.82 -5.16
CA ASN A 201 -1.32 -26.21 -5.33
C ASN A 201 -0.24 -26.36 -6.41
N THR A 202 -0.23 -25.43 -7.36
CA THR A 202 0.64 -25.42 -8.55
C THR A 202 1.53 -24.19 -8.56
N VAL A 203 2.69 -24.33 -9.20
CA VAL A 203 3.64 -23.24 -9.42
C VAL A 203 3.50 -22.75 -10.85
N LEU A 204 3.33 -21.45 -11.04
CA LEU A 204 3.33 -20.82 -12.36
C LEU A 204 4.78 -20.64 -12.86
N PRO A 205 5.03 -20.68 -14.18
CA PRO A 205 6.38 -20.52 -14.73
C PRO A 205 6.91 -19.10 -14.48
N ASN A 206 8.22 -18.98 -14.25
CA ASN A 206 8.92 -17.71 -14.08
C ASN A 206 8.18 -16.74 -13.13
N THR A 207 7.88 -17.25 -11.93
CA THR A 207 7.05 -16.58 -10.94
C THR A 207 7.72 -16.58 -9.58
N VAL A 208 7.64 -15.44 -8.89
CA VAL A 208 7.99 -15.26 -7.48
C VAL A 208 6.68 -15.05 -6.71
N TYR A 209 6.53 -15.67 -5.56
CA TYR A 209 5.31 -15.50 -4.76
C TYR A 209 5.54 -14.44 -3.68
N ALA A 210 4.62 -13.47 -3.61
CA ALA A 210 4.75 -12.28 -2.80
C ALA A 210 3.82 -12.33 -1.59
N CYS A 211 4.38 -12.39 -0.38
CA CYS A 211 3.60 -12.23 0.85
C CYS A 211 3.69 -10.80 1.38
N HIS A 212 2.72 -10.36 2.19
CA HIS A 212 2.84 -9.12 2.97
C HIS A 212 2.97 -9.43 4.47
N ASP A 213 4.02 -8.88 5.09
CA ASP A 213 4.43 -9.22 6.45
C ASP A 213 4.38 -8.07 7.45
N TYR A 214 3.21 -7.48 7.64
CA TYR A 214 2.97 -6.56 8.75
C TYR A 214 2.93 -7.27 10.10
N ALA A 215 3.72 -6.78 11.05
CA ALA A 215 3.78 -7.28 12.43
C ALA A 215 3.07 -6.32 13.38
N MET A 216 2.08 -6.81 14.13
CA MET A 216 1.31 -6.00 15.09
C MET A 216 2.16 -5.23 16.11
N LEU A 217 3.35 -5.75 16.44
CA LEU A 217 4.33 -5.08 17.32
C LEU A 217 4.87 -3.74 16.76
N GLY A 218 4.77 -3.53 15.45
CA GLY A 218 5.09 -2.28 14.78
C GLY A 218 3.96 -1.24 14.78
N PHE A 219 2.80 -1.56 15.35
CA PHE A 219 1.60 -0.72 15.31
C PHE A 219 1.15 -0.23 16.70
N PRO A 220 0.46 0.92 16.77
CA PRO A 220 -0.04 1.56 17.99
C PRO A 220 -1.29 0.87 18.56
N ILE A 221 -1.14 -0.36 19.05
CA ILE A 221 -2.28 -1.13 19.56
C ILE A 221 -2.45 -0.85 21.06
N PRO A 222 -3.61 -0.34 21.52
CA PRO A 222 -3.84 -0.06 22.93
C PRO A 222 -3.60 -1.30 23.82
N GLY A 223 -2.80 -1.13 24.88
CA GLY A 223 -2.47 -2.19 25.83
C GLY A 223 -1.40 -3.19 25.35
N GLN A 224 -0.87 -3.04 24.14
CA GLN A 224 0.24 -3.86 23.66
C GLN A 224 1.56 -3.42 24.30
N ALA A 225 2.33 -4.38 24.83
CA ALA A 225 3.68 -4.10 25.31
C ALA A 225 4.63 -3.77 24.15
N PRO A 226 5.54 -2.79 24.30
CA PRO A 226 6.56 -2.49 23.31
C PRO A 226 7.44 -3.70 22.99
N TYR A 227 8.01 -3.71 21.80
CA TYR A 227 9.03 -4.68 21.43
C TYR A 227 10.31 -4.41 22.23
N SER A 228 10.84 -5.47 22.84
CA SER A 228 12.07 -5.43 23.64
C SER A 228 13.03 -6.57 23.28
N GLY A 229 12.75 -7.31 22.19
CA GLY A 229 13.62 -8.38 21.71
C GLY A 229 13.58 -9.65 22.54
N THR A 230 12.50 -9.92 23.28
CA THR A 230 12.38 -11.18 24.02
C THR A 230 12.32 -12.37 23.07
N GLN A 231 12.80 -13.54 23.52
CA GLN A 231 12.76 -14.76 22.70
C GLN A 231 11.33 -15.11 22.27
N GLU A 232 10.33 -14.81 23.09
CA GLU A 232 8.92 -15.00 22.74
C GLU A 232 8.49 -14.09 21.59
N GLN A 233 8.84 -12.80 21.64
CA GLN A 233 8.53 -11.84 20.57
C GLN A 233 9.21 -12.23 19.26
N LYS A 234 10.51 -12.56 19.31
CA LYS A 234 11.27 -13.02 18.12
C LYS A 234 10.67 -14.29 17.53
N ALA A 235 10.36 -15.28 18.37
CA ALA A 235 9.74 -16.51 17.92
C ALA A 235 8.32 -16.27 17.36
N LYS A 236 7.57 -15.30 17.89
CA LYS A 236 6.26 -14.90 17.34
C LYS A 236 6.39 -14.30 15.95
N LEU A 237 7.33 -13.37 15.75
CA LEU A 237 7.61 -12.76 14.43
C LEU A 237 8.01 -13.83 13.40
N ARG A 238 8.96 -14.71 13.75
CA ARG A 238 9.37 -15.80 12.87
C ARG A 238 8.22 -16.76 12.54
N ARG A 239 7.45 -17.20 13.54
CA ARG A 239 6.28 -18.08 13.29
C ARG A 239 5.23 -17.44 12.39
N GLN A 240 5.00 -16.14 12.54
CA GLN A 240 4.08 -15.40 11.67
C GLN A 240 4.56 -15.43 10.22
N PHE A 241 5.83 -15.11 10.00
CA PHE A 241 6.44 -15.10 8.67
C PHE A 241 6.39 -16.49 8.03
N GLU A 242 6.88 -17.53 8.73
CA GLU A 242 6.92 -18.91 8.20
C GLU A 242 5.53 -19.45 7.84
N ARG A 243 4.48 -19.03 8.55
CA ARG A 243 3.10 -19.40 8.20
C ARG A 243 2.71 -18.85 6.81
N LYS A 244 3.05 -17.59 6.52
CA LYS A 244 2.69 -16.92 5.26
C LYS A 244 3.45 -17.51 4.07
N VAL A 245 4.69 -17.93 4.28
CA VAL A 245 5.56 -18.44 3.20
C VAL A 245 5.60 -19.96 3.09
N LYS A 246 4.75 -20.67 3.85
CA LYS A 246 4.73 -22.13 3.91
C LYS A 246 4.66 -22.78 2.52
N PHE A 247 3.77 -22.30 1.65
CA PHE A 247 3.64 -22.80 0.28
C PHE A 247 4.97 -22.68 -0.50
N MET A 248 5.62 -21.52 -0.42
CA MET A 248 6.87 -21.27 -1.14
C MET A 248 7.99 -22.20 -0.66
N ARG A 249 8.06 -22.44 0.66
CA ARG A 249 9.00 -23.40 1.26
C ARG A 249 8.74 -24.82 0.79
N GLU A 250 7.48 -25.26 0.79
CA GLU A 250 7.09 -26.60 0.34
C GLU A 250 7.35 -26.82 -1.15
N LYS A 251 7.23 -25.77 -1.97
CA LYS A 251 7.45 -25.83 -3.42
C LYS A 251 8.87 -25.50 -3.86
N GLY A 252 9.72 -24.98 -2.97
CA GLY A 252 11.08 -24.58 -3.29
C GLY A 252 11.15 -23.42 -4.29
N VAL A 253 10.23 -22.45 -4.17
CA VAL A 253 10.18 -21.26 -5.05
C VAL A 253 10.66 -20.01 -4.32
N PRO A 254 11.16 -18.98 -5.04
CA PRO A 254 11.60 -17.74 -4.42
C PRO A 254 10.45 -17.03 -3.68
N ILE A 255 10.82 -16.30 -2.63
CA ILE A 255 9.91 -15.54 -1.79
C ILE A 255 10.23 -14.06 -1.93
N TRP A 256 9.19 -13.27 -2.17
CA TRP A 256 9.24 -11.82 -2.06
C TRP A 256 8.33 -11.36 -0.93
N ASN A 257 8.80 -10.43 -0.10
CA ASN A 257 7.93 -9.70 0.81
C ASN A 257 7.56 -8.35 0.18
N GLY A 258 6.35 -8.27 -0.38
CA GLY A 258 5.87 -7.10 -1.13
C GLY A 258 5.72 -5.85 -0.27
N GLU A 259 5.35 -6.04 0.99
CA GLU A 259 5.08 -4.97 1.93
C GLU A 259 5.31 -5.41 3.37
N PHE A 260 6.02 -4.57 4.12
CA PHE A 260 6.19 -4.67 5.57
C PHE A 260 6.67 -3.33 6.12
N GLY A 261 6.79 -3.25 7.43
CA GLY A 261 7.34 -2.09 8.12
C GLY A 261 6.47 -1.66 9.30
N PRO A 262 7.07 -1.04 10.32
CA PRO A 262 6.32 -0.41 11.41
C PRO A 262 5.84 0.99 11.00
N VAL A 263 4.93 1.55 11.79
CA VAL A 263 4.56 2.97 11.73
C VAL A 263 5.27 3.74 12.85
N TYR A 264 5.40 5.05 12.75
CA TYR A 264 6.19 5.87 13.67
C TYR A 264 5.34 6.89 14.43
N ALA A 265 5.85 7.33 15.59
CA ALA A 265 5.14 8.20 16.51
C ALA A 265 5.36 9.64 16.07
N ASP A 266 4.29 10.44 16.18
CA ASP A 266 4.44 11.87 16.07
C ASP A 266 4.91 12.43 17.43
N PRO A 267 6.13 12.98 17.54
CA PRO A 267 6.63 13.54 18.81
C PRO A 267 5.81 14.73 19.32
N ARG A 268 4.92 15.30 18.49
CA ARG A 268 3.97 16.34 18.91
C ARG A 268 2.76 15.76 19.65
N ALA A 269 2.44 14.49 19.42
CA ALA A 269 1.26 13.81 19.97
C ALA A 269 1.63 12.73 21.00
N ASP A 270 2.77 12.06 20.85
CA ASP A 270 3.29 11.04 21.75
C ASP A 270 4.51 11.58 22.53
N LYS A 271 4.38 11.66 23.86
CA LYS A 271 5.46 12.14 24.74
C LYS A 271 6.61 11.15 24.84
N ASP A 272 6.36 9.88 24.55
CA ASP A 272 7.33 8.79 24.60
C ASP A 272 7.76 8.37 23.18
N ALA A 273 7.53 9.24 22.17
CA ALA A 273 7.77 8.93 20.76
C ALA A 273 9.14 8.31 20.47
N GLU A 274 10.21 8.79 21.12
CA GLU A 274 11.55 8.23 20.94
C GLU A 274 11.64 6.75 21.42
N VAL A 275 11.02 6.44 22.55
CA VAL A 275 10.97 5.08 23.10
C VAL A 275 10.09 4.19 22.23
N THR A 276 8.93 4.71 21.82
CA THR A 276 8.00 4.02 20.93
C THR A 276 8.70 3.67 19.61
N ASP A 277 9.37 4.64 18.99
CA ASP A 277 10.04 4.47 17.70
C ASP A 277 11.28 3.57 17.80
N ARG A 278 12.02 3.61 18.91
CA ARG A 278 13.10 2.63 19.15
C ARG A 278 12.57 1.19 19.19
N SER A 279 11.44 0.97 19.85
CA SER A 279 10.75 -0.33 19.85
C SER A 279 10.37 -0.75 18.42
N ARG A 280 9.80 0.16 17.63
CA ARG A 280 9.38 -0.08 16.24
C ARG A 280 10.55 -0.38 15.31
N LEU A 281 11.65 0.36 15.42
CA LEU A 281 12.89 0.07 14.71
C LEU A 281 13.44 -1.31 15.08
N GLY A 282 13.37 -1.71 16.36
CA GLY A 282 13.75 -3.07 16.76
C GLY A 282 12.87 -4.17 16.13
N VAL A 283 11.58 -3.90 15.86
CA VAL A 283 10.72 -4.83 15.10
C VAL A 283 11.20 -4.92 13.66
N LEU A 284 11.49 -3.78 13.02
CA LEU A 284 12.01 -3.71 11.65
C LEU A 284 13.31 -4.50 11.52
N GLU A 285 14.29 -4.27 12.39
CA GLU A 285 15.58 -4.97 12.42
C GLU A 285 15.39 -6.49 12.55
N GLU A 286 14.50 -6.95 13.43
CA GLU A 286 14.26 -8.39 13.60
C GLU A 286 13.54 -8.99 12.39
N GLN A 287 12.64 -8.26 11.72
CA GLN A 287 12.02 -8.72 10.47
C GLN A 287 13.04 -8.81 9.33
N LEU A 288 13.88 -7.80 9.13
CA LEU A 288 14.97 -7.82 8.15
C LEU A 288 15.92 -8.98 8.41
N LYS A 289 16.28 -9.23 9.68
CA LYS A 289 17.06 -10.41 10.06
C LYS A 289 16.36 -11.71 9.70
N ILE A 290 15.06 -11.83 9.97
CA ILE A 290 14.28 -13.01 9.56
C ILE A 290 14.37 -13.20 8.05
N TYR A 291 14.24 -12.15 7.25
CA TYR A 291 14.31 -12.21 5.79
C TYR A 291 15.70 -12.59 5.28
N ALA A 292 16.75 -12.00 5.85
CA ALA A 292 18.14 -12.35 5.55
C ALA A 292 18.46 -13.82 5.87
N ASP A 293 18.06 -14.30 7.06
CA ASP A 293 18.22 -15.70 7.48
C ASP A 293 17.41 -16.68 6.59
N SER A 294 16.43 -16.15 5.88
CA SER A 294 15.41 -16.90 5.14
C SER A 294 15.60 -16.85 3.62
N ASP A 295 16.60 -16.11 3.13
CA ASP A 295 16.86 -15.82 1.71
C ASP A 295 15.64 -15.17 1.01
N VAL A 296 15.12 -14.10 1.62
CA VAL A 296 13.89 -13.41 1.20
C VAL A 296 14.22 -11.97 0.82
N SER A 297 13.83 -11.59 -0.40
CA SER A 297 13.91 -10.20 -0.86
C SER A 297 12.64 -9.43 -0.49
N TRP A 298 12.70 -8.10 -0.41
CA TRP A 298 11.64 -7.30 0.19
C TRP A 298 11.45 -5.91 -0.43
N SER A 299 10.28 -5.32 -0.21
CA SER A 299 10.00 -3.90 -0.39
C SER A 299 9.40 -3.30 0.88
N ILE A 300 10.03 -2.24 1.40
CA ILE A 300 9.54 -1.55 2.58
C ILE A 300 8.32 -0.70 2.22
N TRP A 301 7.28 -0.78 3.03
CA TRP A 301 6.14 0.12 2.96
C TRP A 301 6.33 1.23 4.00
N LEU A 302 6.49 2.50 3.62
CA LEU A 302 6.50 3.05 2.25
C LEU A 302 7.56 4.16 2.07
N TYR A 303 7.64 4.72 0.86
CA TYR A 303 8.63 5.74 0.54
C TYR A 303 8.35 7.11 1.17
N LYS A 304 7.20 7.73 0.88
CA LYS A 304 6.92 9.14 1.16
C LYS A 304 5.49 9.35 1.64
N ASP A 305 5.31 10.07 2.74
CA ASP A 305 3.99 10.42 3.29
C ASP A 305 3.97 11.75 4.08
N ILE A 306 2.88 11.98 4.82
CA ILE A 306 2.68 13.14 5.70
C ILE A 306 3.21 12.94 7.14
N GLY A 307 4.10 11.97 7.38
CA GLY A 307 4.82 11.82 8.65
C GLY A 307 4.56 10.53 9.42
N TYR A 308 3.92 9.52 8.82
CA TYR A 308 3.44 8.35 9.56
C TYR A 308 4.39 7.15 9.49
N GLN A 309 4.70 6.67 8.28
CA GLN A 309 5.43 5.43 8.00
C GLN A 309 6.61 5.64 7.05
N GLY A 310 6.58 6.69 6.22
CA GLY A 310 7.53 6.91 5.13
C GLY A 310 9.02 6.95 5.50
N MET A 311 9.87 6.47 4.58
CA MET A 311 11.33 6.70 4.55
C MET A 311 11.68 8.19 4.56
N VAL A 312 10.90 8.98 3.84
CA VAL A 312 10.86 10.43 3.91
C VAL A 312 9.43 10.87 4.20
N TYR A 313 9.26 12.06 4.74
CA TYR A 313 7.94 12.62 5.00
C TYR A 313 7.94 14.13 4.83
N LEU A 314 6.77 14.70 4.61
CA LEU A 314 6.63 16.15 4.44
C LEU A 314 7.10 16.89 5.71
N ASP A 315 7.85 17.97 5.51
CA ASP A 315 8.15 18.89 6.60
C ASP A 315 6.82 19.39 7.23
N PRO A 316 6.62 19.25 8.55
CA PRO A 316 5.48 19.81 9.27
C PRO A 316 5.18 21.28 8.97
N GLU A 317 6.20 22.05 8.60
CA GLU A 317 6.11 23.47 8.28
C GLU A 317 5.82 23.74 6.79
N SER A 318 5.74 22.70 5.95
CA SER A 318 5.39 22.82 4.53
C SER A 318 3.98 23.38 4.33
N ALA A 319 3.74 23.98 3.16
CA ALA A 319 2.44 24.57 2.82
C ALA A 319 1.31 23.52 2.89
N TYR A 320 1.57 22.30 2.39
CA TYR A 320 0.59 21.21 2.42
C TYR A 320 0.27 20.76 3.85
N MET A 321 1.28 20.58 4.70
CA MET A 321 1.05 20.18 6.10
C MET A 321 0.32 21.26 6.88
N LYS A 322 0.69 22.54 6.73
CA LYS A 322 -0.02 23.66 7.36
C LYS A 322 -1.50 23.72 6.97
N LEU A 323 -1.81 23.45 5.70
CA LEU A 323 -3.18 23.43 5.21
C LEU A 323 -3.99 22.25 5.77
N THR A 324 -3.40 21.05 5.77
CA THR A 324 -4.15 19.81 5.99
C THR A 324 -4.11 19.31 7.43
N ALA A 325 -3.10 19.68 8.23
CA ALA A 325 -2.93 19.17 9.60
C ALA A 325 -4.16 19.37 10.51
N PRO A 326 -4.89 20.51 10.49
CA PRO A 326 -6.10 20.65 11.30
C PRO A 326 -7.18 19.61 10.93
N PHE A 327 -7.33 19.31 9.64
CA PHE A 327 -8.24 18.28 9.18
C PHE A 327 -7.73 16.88 9.51
N VAL A 328 -6.43 16.60 9.33
CA VAL A 328 -5.84 15.30 9.71
C VAL A 328 -6.07 15.03 11.20
N ALA A 329 -5.93 16.03 12.07
CA ALA A 329 -6.25 15.90 13.49
C ALA A 329 -7.75 15.63 13.73
N LYS A 330 -8.65 16.23 12.93
CA LYS A 330 -10.09 15.91 12.97
C LYS A 330 -10.36 14.47 12.50
N LYS A 331 -9.74 14.05 11.40
CA LYS A 331 -9.81 12.70 10.82
C LYS A 331 -9.41 11.64 11.85
N GLN A 332 -8.31 11.87 12.58
CA GLN A 332 -7.87 11.03 13.71
C GLN A 332 -8.94 10.95 14.80
N LYS A 333 -9.42 12.10 15.28
CA LYS A 333 -10.45 12.15 16.35
C LYS A 333 -11.75 11.46 15.98
N LEU A 334 -12.11 11.44 14.70
CA LEU A 334 -13.33 10.80 14.21
C LEU A 334 -13.14 9.32 13.84
N GLY A 335 -11.90 8.82 13.79
CA GLY A 335 -11.58 7.45 13.43
C GLY A 335 -12.03 7.09 12.01
N LEU A 336 -11.72 7.97 11.04
CA LEU A 336 -12.19 7.85 9.66
C LEU A 336 -11.39 6.86 8.79
N ASP A 337 -10.26 6.36 9.26
CA ASP A 337 -9.51 5.32 8.57
C ASP A 337 -8.94 4.34 9.59
N PHE A 338 -8.55 3.16 9.09
CA PHE A 338 -8.01 2.11 9.94
C PHE A 338 -6.51 2.23 10.18
N TRP A 339 -5.77 2.57 9.12
CA TRP A 339 -4.32 2.44 9.11
C TRP A 339 -3.61 3.56 9.86
N GLY A 340 -4.05 4.79 9.63
CA GLY A 340 -3.51 5.99 10.26
C GLY A 340 -4.14 6.30 11.62
N CYS A 341 -5.32 5.78 11.96
CA CYS A 341 -5.99 6.10 13.22
C CYS A 341 -5.33 5.40 14.42
N MET A 342 -4.78 6.22 15.33
CA MET A 342 -4.02 5.74 16.50
C MET A 342 -4.88 5.48 17.73
N ASP A 343 -6.00 6.21 17.87
CA ASP A 343 -6.85 6.20 19.06
C ASP A 343 -8.32 6.42 18.66
N LYS A 344 -9.20 5.54 19.15
CA LYS A 344 -10.64 5.55 18.90
C LYS A 344 -11.45 5.81 20.18
N GLU A 345 -10.81 6.04 21.33
CA GLU A 345 -11.51 6.25 22.61
C GLU A 345 -12.44 7.48 22.54
N GLY A 346 -12.04 8.53 21.83
CA GLY A 346 -12.86 9.74 21.65
C GLY A 346 -14.21 9.54 20.95
N VAL A 347 -14.41 8.41 20.25
CA VAL A 347 -15.68 8.09 19.57
C VAL A 347 -16.39 6.87 20.17
N LYS A 348 -15.84 6.28 21.22
CA LYS A 348 -16.32 5.05 21.84
C LYS A 348 -17.72 5.16 22.41
N ASP A 349 -18.06 6.30 23.01
CA ASP A 349 -19.39 6.52 23.59
C ASP A 349 -20.49 6.60 22.52
N VAL A 350 -20.13 6.93 21.28
CA VAL A 350 -21.06 6.95 20.14
C VAL A 350 -21.16 5.56 19.51
N TYR A 351 -20.01 4.99 19.10
CA TYR A 351 -20.01 3.74 18.33
C TYR A 351 -20.11 2.48 19.19
N GLY A 352 -19.63 2.50 20.42
CA GLY A 352 -19.65 1.36 21.33
C GLY A 352 -21.06 0.82 21.54
N PRO A 353 -22.01 1.62 22.07
CA PRO A 353 -23.39 1.20 22.24
C PRO A 353 -24.07 0.78 20.93
N PHE A 354 -23.78 1.48 19.82
CA PHE A 354 -24.32 1.15 18.51
C PHE A 354 -23.86 -0.23 18.02
N ILE A 355 -22.56 -0.50 18.06
CA ILE A 355 -21.98 -1.78 17.63
C ILE A 355 -22.45 -2.92 18.54
N GLN A 356 -22.53 -2.70 19.86
CA GLN A 356 -23.06 -3.71 20.79
C GLN A 356 -24.54 -4.01 20.53
N GLY A 357 -25.34 -2.98 20.22
CA GLY A 357 -26.72 -3.14 19.80
C GLY A 357 -26.84 -4.00 18.54
N LEU A 358 -26.03 -3.75 17.52
CA LEU A 358 -25.98 -4.56 16.30
C LEU A 358 -25.54 -6.01 16.58
N LYS A 359 -24.52 -6.20 17.42
CA LYS A 359 -24.05 -7.53 17.83
C LYS A 359 -25.17 -8.35 18.48
N ALA A 360 -25.96 -7.74 19.37
CA ALA A 360 -27.06 -8.42 20.06
C ALA A 360 -28.21 -8.85 19.11
N MET A 361 -28.30 -8.27 17.91
CA MET A 361 -29.28 -8.65 16.89
C MET A 361 -28.84 -9.85 16.05
N VAL A 362 -27.56 -10.24 16.12
CA VAL A 362 -26.98 -11.32 15.31
C VAL A 362 -26.76 -12.54 16.21
N PRO A 363 -27.22 -13.74 15.82
CA PRO A 363 -26.90 -14.97 16.55
C PRO A 363 -25.39 -15.13 16.75
N GLU A 364 -24.96 -15.47 17.97
CA GLU A 364 -23.54 -15.49 18.37
C GLU A 364 -22.66 -16.31 17.40
N HIS A 365 -23.13 -17.49 16.99
CA HIS A 365 -22.42 -18.37 16.05
C HIS A 365 -22.23 -17.79 14.62
N LEU A 366 -22.87 -16.66 14.30
CA LEU A 366 -22.76 -15.97 13.01
C LEU A 366 -21.85 -14.73 13.06
N LEU A 367 -21.45 -14.27 14.25
CA LEU A 367 -20.65 -13.04 14.39
C LEU A 367 -19.31 -13.12 13.64
N ASP A 368 -18.73 -14.31 13.54
CA ASP A 368 -17.45 -14.56 12.88
C ASP A 368 -17.61 -15.21 11.49
N LYS A 369 -18.84 -15.21 10.94
CA LYS A 369 -19.12 -15.89 9.67
C LYS A 369 -18.56 -15.14 8.46
N LYS A 370 -18.52 -13.80 8.50
CA LYS A 370 -18.09 -12.97 7.36
C LYS A 370 -16.59 -13.15 7.05
N TYR A 371 -16.24 -13.07 5.76
CA TYR A 371 -14.85 -13.03 5.29
C TYR A 371 -14.38 -11.56 5.14
N PRO A 372 -13.09 -11.25 5.33
CA PRO A 372 -11.99 -12.13 5.77
C PRO A 372 -12.07 -12.50 7.25
N LYS A 373 -11.53 -13.67 7.61
CA LYS A 373 -11.61 -14.22 8.99
C LYS A 373 -10.72 -13.51 10.01
N ILE A 374 -9.81 -12.66 9.54
CA ILE A 374 -8.98 -11.82 10.39
C ILE A 374 -9.72 -10.59 10.95
N TRP A 375 -10.94 -10.33 10.48
CA TRP A 375 -11.74 -9.20 10.94
C TRP A 375 -12.84 -9.62 11.90
N THR A 376 -12.93 -8.89 13.01
CA THR A 376 -14.02 -9.01 13.97
C THR A 376 -15.32 -8.40 13.42
N PHE A 377 -16.45 -8.70 14.05
CA PHE A 377 -17.71 -8.02 13.76
C PHE A 377 -17.58 -6.49 13.84
N ASP A 378 -16.86 -5.98 14.83
CA ASP A 378 -16.68 -4.53 15.05
C ASP A 378 -15.95 -3.93 13.86
N ARG A 379 -14.86 -4.55 13.42
CA ARG A 379 -14.11 -4.14 12.22
C ARG A 379 -15.02 -4.09 11.00
N GLN A 380 -15.90 -5.08 10.83
CA GLN A 380 -16.83 -5.11 9.69
C GLN A 380 -17.82 -3.93 9.71
N VAL A 381 -18.29 -3.52 10.88
CA VAL A 381 -19.19 -2.36 11.03
C VAL A 381 -18.44 -1.04 10.85
N GLU A 382 -17.29 -0.89 11.51
CA GLU A 382 -16.47 0.32 11.45
C GLU A 382 -16.11 0.71 10.01
N ARG A 383 -15.73 -0.28 9.20
CA ARG A 383 -15.38 -0.07 7.79
C ARG A 383 -16.50 0.55 6.99
N VAL A 384 -17.71 0.02 7.13
CA VAL A 384 -18.89 0.52 6.39
C VAL A 384 -19.29 1.90 6.89
N VAL A 385 -19.36 2.09 8.20
CA VAL A 385 -19.97 3.28 8.79
C VAL A 385 -18.99 4.45 8.83
N ARG A 386 -17.75 4.23 9.28
CA ARG A 386 -16.77 5.32 9.44
C ARG A 386 -15.86 5.48 8.22
N GLU A 387 -15.38 4.38 7.68
CA GLU A 387 -14.29 4.39 6.70
C GLU A 387 -14.79 4.47 5.25
N CYS A 388 -16.07 4.14 5.00
CA CYS A 388 -16.76 4.43 3.76
C CYS A 388 -17.70 5.62 3.95
N LEU A 389 -18.84 5.43 4.63
CA LEU A 389 -19.92 6.43 4.67
C LEU A 389 -19.49 7.78 5.27
N LEU A 390 -19.03 7.81 6.52
CA LEU A 390 -18.64 9.08 7.15
C LEU A 390 -17.42 9.70 6.46
N SER A 391 -16.48 8.87 6.00
CA SER A 391 -15.30 9.32 5.28
C SER A 391 -15.63 10.04 3.99
N GLU A 392 -16.60 9.54 3.22
CA GLU A 392 -17.08 10.19 2.01
C GLU A 392 -17.59 11.62 2.31
N TYR A 393 -18.41 11.77 3.36
CA TYR A 393 -18.87 13.09 3.83
C TYR A 393 -17.71 14.02 4.18
N MET A 394 -16.72 13.50 4.89
CA MET A 394 -15.56 14.27 5.32
C MET A 394 -14.59 14.53 4.14
N GLY A 395 -14.68 13.77 3.05
CA GLY A 395 -13.91 13.98 1.82
C GLY A 395 -14.25 15.31 1.14
N TRP A 396 -15.52 15.72 1.15
CA TRP A 396 -15.91 17.04 0.67
C TRP A 396 -15.34 18.16 1.55
N GLU A 397 -15.39 18.03 2.87
CA GLU A 397 -14.80 19.01 3.78
C GLU A 397 -13.28 19.11 3.60
N PHE A 398 -12.58 17.98 3.38
CA PHE A 398 -11.16 18.00 3.04
C PHE A 398 -10.90 18.78 1.75
N ALA A 399 -11.69 18.54 0.70
CA ALA A 399 -11.55 19.24 -0.56
C ALA A 399 -11.81 20.76 -0.43
N GLU A 400 -12.70 21.18 0.48
CA GLU A 400 -12.97 22.60 0.75
C GLU A 400 -11.75 23.38 1.25
N LEU A 401 -10.74 22.72 1.83
CA LEU A 401 -9.46 23.35 2.17
C LEU A 401 -8.76 23.96 0.95
N PHE A 402 -9.04 23.44 -0.24
CA PHE A 402 -8.44 23.89 -1.50
C PHE A 402 -9.28 24.95 -2.22
N LYS A 403 -10.50 25.24 -1.73
CA LYS A 403 -11.44 26.13 -2.39
C LYS A 403 -10.85 27.51 -2.65
N GLY A 404 -11.02 28.00 -3.87
CA GLY A 404 -10.60 29.34 -4.29
C GLY A 404 -9.09 29.50 -4.56
N LYS A 405 -8.28 28.45 -4.38
CA LYS A 405 -6.83 28.53 -4.62
C LYS A 405 -6.48 28.80 -6.08
N THR A 406 -5.42 29.57 -6.30
CA THR A 406 -4.84 29.78 -7.64
C THR A 406 -3.97 28.59 -8.05
N GLU A 407 -3.59 28.50 -9.33
CA GLU A 407 -2.67 27.45 -9.78
C GLU A 407 -1.29 27.59 -9.13
N GLU A 408 -0.83 28.81 -8.85
CA GLU A 408 0.41 29.06 -8.13
C GLU A 408 0.37 28.51 -6.70
N GLU A 409 -0.73 28.73 -5.97
CA GLU A 409 -0.93 28.17 -4.63
C GLU A 409 -1.03 26.63 -4.66
N LEU A 410 -1.69 26.07 -5.68
CA LEU A 410 -1.77 24.61 -5.87
C LEU A 410 -0.41 24.00 -6.21
N GLU A 411 0.41 24.67 -7.01
CA GLU A 411 1.80 24.28 -7.30
C GLU A 411 2.65 24.35 -6.03
N GLU A 412 2.49 25.36 -5.17
CA GLU A 412 3.19 25.45 -3.89
C GLU A 412 2.83 24.28 -2.96
N LEU A 413 1.55 23.92 -2.90
CA LEU A 413 1.09 22.74 -2.15
C LEU A 413 1.70 21.46 -2.71
N ALA A 414 1.64 21.25 -4.04
CA ALA A 414 2.23 20.07 -4.68
C ALA A 414 3.76 19.99 -4.49
N ARG A 415 4.46 21.12 -4.53
CA ARG A 415 5.91 21.21 -4.28
C ARG A 415 6.32 20.81 -2.87
N SER A 416 5.39 20.74 -1.92
CA SER A 416 5.68 20.22 -0.58
C SER A 416 6.14 18.74 -0.63
N PHE A 417 5.78 17.99 -1.69
CA PHE A 417 6.16 16.59 -1.87
C PHE A 417 7.52 16.38 -2.55
N ARG A 418 8.19 17.42 -3.05
CA ARG A 418 9.53 17.26 -3.64
C ARG A 418 10.53 16.79 -2.59
N PHE A 419 11.48 15.96 -2.99
CA PHE A 419 12.47 15.36 -2.07
C PHE A 419 13.16 16.39 -1.17
N GLU A 420 13.57 17.52 -1.74
CA GLU A 420 14.32 18.57 -1.03
C GLU A 420 13.47 19.34 -0.01
N ALA A 421 12.13 19.21 -0.07
CA ALA A 421 11.21 19.77 0.92
C ALA A 421 10.77 18.73 1.97
N CYS A 422 11.23 17.49 1.85
CA CYS A 422 10.90 16.42 2.78
C CYS A 422 11.97 16.26 3.87
N VAL A 423 11.55 15.76 5.02
CA VAL A 423 12.42 15.32 6.11
C VAL A 423 12.73 13.84 5.93
N LYS A 424 13.99 13.46 6.13
CA LYS A 424 14.43 12.06 6.08
C LYS A 424 14.21 11.41 7.45
N ARG A 425 13.60 10.22 7.48
CA ARG A 425 13.49 9.42 8.70
C ARG A 425 14.79 8.65 8.95
N THR A 426 15.76 9.29 9.59
CA THR A 426 17.13 8.76 9.75
C THR A 426 17.15 7.35 10.30
N GLY A 427 16.46 7.07 11.42
CA GLY A 427 16.45 5.74 12.04
C GLY A 427 15.97 4.62 11.12
N LEU A 428 14.91 4.84 10.32
CA LEU A 428 14.46 3.87 9.31
C LEU A 428 15.52 3.71 8.22
N ASN A 429 15.97 4.82 7.64
CA ASN A 429 16.89 4.79 6.50
C ASN A 429 18.27 4.22 6.85
N ASP A 430 18.72 4.36 8.10
CA ASP A 430 19.97 3.77 8.57
C ASP A 430 19.84 2.24 8.71
N VAL A 431 18.73 1.74 9.29
CA VAL A 431 18.43 0.30 9.34
C VAL A 431 18.36 -0.32 7.94
N LEU A 432 17.73 0.36 6.97
CA LEU A 432 17.65 -0.12 5.59
C LEU A 432 19.04 -0.12 4.91
N ARG A 433 19.87 0.90 5.16
CA ARG A 433 21.24 0.97 4.62
C ARG A 433 22.11 -0.16 5.17
N GLU A 434 22.04 -0.41 6.47
CA GLU A 434 22.80 -1.49 7.12
C GLU A 434 22.41 -2.87 6.58
N ASP A 435 21.12 -3.13 6.33
CA ASP A 435 20.69 -4.41 5.71
C ASP A 435 21.12 -4.52 4.23
N ALA A 436 21.10 -3.41 3.49
CA ALA A 436 21.58 -3.39 2.11
C ALA A 436 23.08 -3.68 2.01
N GLU A 437 23.91 -3.01 2.82
CA GLU A 437 25.36 -3.26 2.91
C GLU A 437 25.66 -4.71 3.29
N ALA A 438 24.96 -5.25 4.30
CA ALA A 438 25.10 -6.64 4.71
C ALA A 438 24.65 -7.63 3.61
N SER A 439 23.67 -7.25 2.78
CA SER A 439 23.22 -8.06 1.65
C SER A 439 24.26 -8.13 0.53
N GLU A 440 24.92 -7.01 0.21
CA GLU A 440 26.00 -6.98 -0.78
C GLU A 440 27.18 -7.88 -0.35
N GLU A 441 27.59 -7.82 0.92
CA GLU A 441 28.62 -8.70 1.47
C GLU A 441 28.24 -10.19 1.36
N ARG A 442 26.97 -10.54 1.62
CA ARG A 442 26.47 -11.91 1.47
C ARG A 442 26.54 -12.39 0.02
N VAL A 443 26.19 -11.55 -0.95
CA VAL A 443 26.25 -11.89 -2.37
C VAL A 443 27.69 -12.07 -2.84
N MET A 444 28.60 -11.17 -2.47
CA MET A 444 30.03 -11.26 -2.81
C MET A 444 30.70 -12.53 -2.25
N ASN A 445 30.27 -13.01 -1.08
CA ASN A 445 30.81 -14.22 -0.46
C ASN A 445 30.22 -15.53 -1.02
N ARG A 446 29.11 -15.47 -1.79
CA ARG A 446 28.47 -16.64 -2.43
C ARG A 446 28.93 -16.86 -3.88
N GLY A 447 29.44 -15.83 -4.55
CA GLY A 447 30.05 -15.90 -5.89
C GLY A 447 31.51 -16.30 -5.83
#